data_AF-A0A7Z8QK21-F1
#
_entry.id   AF-A0A7Z8QK21-F1
#
_cell.length_a   1.000
_cell.length_b   1.000
_cell.length_c   1.000
_cell.angle_alpha   90.00
_cell.angle_beta   90.00
_cell.angle_gamma   90.00
#
_symmetry.space_group_name_H-M   'P 1'
#
loop_
_entity.id
_entity.type
_entity.pdbx_description
1 polymer ?
#
loop_
_entity_poly.entity_id
_entity_poly.type
_entity_poly.pdbx_seq_one_letter_code
_entity_poly.pdbx_strand_id
1 'polypeptide(L)'
;MPQYRSIPVPNKVTDDTDLVFDLRRLARSSKNQDKPLWTMSRTTTWRMIKGVMKRAGIKGKQATSKGLRHGFGIAMLSGEKALPLNILRDLMGHSDSKITEIYASAIGEEKRNLALKAWE
;
A
#
# COMPACT_ATOMS: atom_id res chain seq x y z
N MET A 1 21.80 -0.61 1.38
CA MET A 1 21.48 -1.51 0.25
C MET A 1 19.97 -1.56 0.05
N PRO A 2 19.47 -1.74 -1.18
CA PRO A 2 18.05 -1.97 -1.42
C PRO A 2 17.59 -3.24 -0.69
N GLN A 3 16.47 -3.16 0.02
CA GLN A 3 15.84 -4.31 0.68
C GLN A 3 14.72 -4.84 -0.21
N TYR A 4 14.86 -6.08 -0.65
CA TYR A 4 13.86 -6.79 -1.45
C TYR A 4 12.97 -7.63 -0.52
N ARG A 5 11.68 -7.68 -0.82
CA ARG A 5 10.72 -8.52 -0.09
C ARG A 5 9.57 -8.96 -1.00
N SER A 6 9.02 -10.12 -0.70
CA SER A 6 7.82 -10.63 -1.34
C SER A 6 6.58 -10.11 -0.60
N ILE A 7 5.62 -9.56 -1.34
CA ILE A 7 4.35 -9.08 -0.81
C ILE A 7 3.24 -9.97 -1.35
N PRO A 8 2.46 -10.66 -0.48
CA PRO A 8 1.28 -11.36 -0.93
C PRO A 8 0.24 -10.32 -1.35
N VAL A 9 -0.28 -10.46 -2.56
CA VAL A 9 -1.35 -9.61 -3.10
C VAL A 9 -2.51 -10.47 -3.59
N PRO A 10 -3.75 -9.96 -3.59
CA PRO A 10 -4.89 -10.69 -4.16
C PRO A 10 -4.66 -11.03 -5.64
N ASN A 11 -5.20 -12.16 -6.11
CA ASN A 11 -5.09 -12.60 -7.51
C ASN A 11 -5.51 -11.52 -8.51
N LYS A 12 -6.54 -10.73 -8.16
CA LYS A 12 -6.96 -9.60 -9.00
C LYS A 12 -5.81 -8.61 -9.28
N VAL A 13 -4.98 -8.31 -8.28
CA VAL A 13 -3.84 -7.39 -8.45
C VAL A 13 -2.81 -8.01 -9.38
N THR A 14 -2.52 -9.31 -9.24
CA THR A 14 -1.59 -9.99 -10.16
C THR A 14 -2.14 -10.04 -11.58
N ASP A 15 -3.44 -10.31 -11.76
CA ASP A 15 -4.08 -10.40 -13.07
C ASP A 15 -4.14 -9.04 -13.78
N ASP A 16 -4.52 -7.97 -13.05
CA ASP A 16 -4.54 -6.61 -13.60
C ASP A 16 -3.11 -6.14 -13.96
N THR A 17 -2.09 -6.56 -13.18
CA THR A 17 -0.69 -6.23 -13.48
C THR A 17 -0.17 -7.02 -14.69
N ASP A 18 -0.50 -8.30 -14.79
CA ASP A 18 -0.16 -9.13 -15.96
C ASP A 18 -0.82 -8.58 -17.23
N LEU A 19 -2.06 -8.13 -17.16
CA LEU A 19 -2.75 -7.51 -18.30
C LEU A 19 -2.02 -6.27 -18.82
N VAL A 20 -1.45 -5.45 -17.93
CA VAL A 20 -0.77 -4.20 -18.31
C VAL A 20 0.66 -4.43 -18.79
N PHE A 21 1.39 -5.36 -18.17
CA PHE A 21 2.83 -5.54 -18.39
C PHE A 21 3.20 -6.82 -19.13
N ASP A 22 2.25 -7.73 -19.37
CA ASP A 22 2.47 -9.05 -19.94
C ASP A 22 3.55 -9.83 -19.17
N LEU A 23 3.39 -9.90 -17.85
CA LEU A 23 4.36 -10.47 -16.92
C LEU A 23 4.63 -11.93 -17.23
N ARG A 24 3.61 -12.71 -17.60
CA ARG A 24 3.75 -14.13 -17.96
C ARG A 24 4.65 -14.34 -19.16
N ARG A 25 4.57 -13.48 -20.18
CA ARG A 25 5.49 -13.52 -21.33
C ARG A 25 6.89 -13.08 -20.92
N LEU A 26 7.00 -12.01 -20.13
CA LEU A 26 8.29 -11.49 -19.67
C LEU A 26 9.04 -12.53 -18.81
N ALA A 27 8.34 -13.26 -17.95
CA ALA A 27 8.91 -14.30 -17.08
C ALA A 27 9.53 -15.47 -17.87
N ARG A 28 9.01 -15.78 -19.06
CA ARG A 28 9.54 -16.84 -19.95
C ARG A 28 10.83 -16.44 -20.68
N SER A 29 11.16 -15.14 -20.70
CA SER A 29 12.34 -14.62 -21.39
C SER A 29 13.44 -14.25 -20.40
N SER A 30 14.56 -14.98 -20.43
CA SER A 30 15.72 -14.67 -19.57
C SER A 30 16.31 -13.28 -19.82
N LYS A 31 16.16 -12.72 -21.02
CA LYS A 31 16.67 -11.39 -21.41
C LYS A 31 15.90 -10.21 -20.81
N ASN A 32 14.74 -10.44 -20.20
CA ASN A 32 13.85 -9.37 -19.76
C ASN A 32 13.64 -9.30 -18.24
N GLN A 33 14.33 -10.14 -17.45
CA GLN A 33 14.11 -10.22 -16.01
C GLN A 33 14.52 -8.94 -15.25
N ASP A 34 15.52 -8.22 -15.76
CA ASP A 34 16.04 -6.99 -15.12
C ASP A 34 15.45 -5.69 -15.69
N LYS A 35 14.45 -5.78 -16.58
CA LYS A 35 13.85 -4.59 -17.18
C LYS A 35 12.85 -3.96 -16.21
N PRO A 36 12.87 -2.62 -16.05
CA PRO A 36 11.89 -1.94 -15.20
C PRO A 36 10.49 -2.06 -15.81
N LEU A 37 9.51 -2.45 -15.00
CA LEU A 37 8.10 -2.46 -15.40
C LEU A 37 7.62 -1.03 -15.74
N TRP A 38 8.05 -0.05 -14.95
CA TRP A 38 7.76 1.36 -15.17
C TRP A 38 9.01 2.11 -15.61
N THR A 39 8.99 2.66 -16.83
CA THR A 39 10.09 3.47 -17.40
C THR A 39 9.96 4.97 -17.10
N MET A 40 8.95 5.36 -16.32
CA MET A 40 8.62 6.76 -16.05
C MET A 40 9.26 7.29 -14.77
N SER A 41 9.49 8.61 -14.73
CA SER A 41 10.03 9.28 -13.55
C SER A 41 9.00 9.39 -12.43
N ARG A 42 9.50 9.55 -11.19
CA ARG A 42 8.68 9.77 -9.98
C ARG A 42 7.69 10.92 -10.14
N THR A 43 8.10 12.01 -10.79
CA THR A 43 7.25 13.20 -10.98
C THR A 43 6.07 12.91 -11.91
N THR A 44 6.27 12.09 -12.94
CA THR A 44 5.19 11.65 -13.83
C THR A 44 4.20 10.78 -13.06
N THR A 45 4.68 9.79 -12.31
CA THR A 45 3.83 8.94 -11.48
C THR A 45 3.04 9.75 -10.44
N TRP A 46 3.66 10.77 -9.84
CA TRP A 46 2.96 11.68 -8.92
C TRP A 46 1.78 12.38 -9.58
N ARG A 47 1.96 12.94 -10.79
CA ARG A 47 0.87 13.59 -11.54
C ARG A 47 -0.24 12.60 -11.88
N MET A 48 0.12 11.37 -12.27
CA MET A 48 -0.87 10.31 -12.54
C MET A 48 -1.70 10.00 -11.29
N ILE A 49 -1.07 9.84 -10.13
CA ILE A 49 -1.77 9.61 -8.85
C ILE A 49 -2.67 10.79 -8.51
N LYS A 50 -2.22 12.04 -8.67
CA LYS A 50 -3.07 13.22 -8.48
C LYS A 50 -4.29 13.21 -9.40
N GLY A 51 -4.13 12.77 -10.65
CA GLY A 51 -5.22 12.59 -11.60
C GLY A 51 -6.22 11.52 -11.17
N VAL A 52 -5.75 10.36 -10.73
CA VAL A 52 -6.60 9.28 -10.19
C VAL A 52 -7.38 9.75 -8.97
N MET A 53 -6.71 10.39 -8.01
CA MET A 53 -7.33 10.93 -6.80
C MET A 53 -8.44 11.93 -7.14
N LYS A 54 -8.18 12.84 -8.10
CA LYS A 54 -9.18 13.81 -8.56
C LYS A 54 -10.40 13.12 -9.17
N ARG A 55 -10.20 12.12 -10.04
CA ARG A 55 -11.31 11.35 -10.65
C ARG A 55 -12.11 10.57 -9.61
N ALA A 56 -11.47 10.08 -8.56
CA ALA A 56 -12.11 9.41 -7.43
C ALA A 56 -12.78 10.39 -6.45
N GLY A 57 -12.77 11.70 -6.71
CA GLY A 57 -13.36 12.71 -5.81
C GLY A 57 -12.57 12.98 -4.53
N ILE A 58 -11.35 12.45 -4.40
CA ILE A 58 -10.51 12.59 -3.19
C ILE A 58 -9.82 13.96 -3.22
N LYS A 59 -10.12 14.80 -2.22
CA LYS A 59 -9.62 16.19 -2.10
C LYS A 59 -8.97 16.43 -0.74
N GLY A 60 -7.96 17.29 -0.68
CA GLY A 60 -7.28 17.66 0.56
C GLY A 60 -5.85 17.10 0.67
N LYS A 61 -5.28 17.15 1.88
CA LYS A 61 -3.87 16.79 2.16
C LYS A 61 -3.57 15.32 1.83
N GLN A 62 -4.56 14.44 1.95
CA GLN A 62 -4.49 13.01 1.67
C GLN A 62 -4.52 12.67 0.16
N ALA A 63 -4.88 13.62 -0.71
CA ALA A 63 -4.91 13.40 -2.17
C ALA A 63 -3.49 13.39 -2.77
N THR A 64 -2.64 12.48 -2.30
CA THR A 64 -1.20 12.37 -2.59
C THR A 64 -0.77 10.91 -2.56
N SER A 65 0.39 10.56 -3.14
CA SER A 65 0.92 9.18 -3.02
C SER A 65 1.24 8.80 -1.57
N LYS A 66 1.71 9.76 -0.77
CA LYS A 66 1.91 9.58 0.68
C LYS A 66 0.57 9.33 1.39
N GLY A 67 -0.44 10.11 1.09
CA GLY A 67 -1.79 9.95 1.65
C GLY A 67 -2.42 8.61 1.27
N LEU A 68 -2.23 8.16 0.02
CA LEU A 68 -2.65 6.82 -0.42
C LEU A 68 -2.02 5.72 0.42
N ARG A 69 -0.69 5.75 0.60
CA ARG A 69 0.04 4.77 1.40
C ARG A 69 -0.39 4.80 2.86
N HIS A 70 -0.63 5.99 3.42
CA HIS A 70 -1.09 6.13 4.79
C HIS A 70 -2.51 5.58 4.96
N GLY A 71 -3.45 5.95 4.09
CA GLY A 71 -4.82 5.44 4.11
C GLY A 71 -4.89 3.93 3.94
N PHE A 72 -4.04 3.35 3.09
CA PHE A 72 -3.88 1.89 3.00
C PHE A 72 -3.47 1.28 4.34
N GLY A 73 -2.48 1.86 5.02
CA GLY A 73 -2.05 1.39 6.35
C GLY A 73 -3.18 1.45 7.38
N ILE A 74 -3.94 2.54 7.43
CA ILE A 74 -5.09 2.69 8.33
C ILE A 74 -6.16 1.65 8.01
N ALA A 75 -6.56 1.51 6.75
CA ALA A 75 -7.59 0.54 6.34
C ALA A 75 -7.22 -0.91 6.71
N MET A 76 -5.92 -1.26 6.65
CA MET A 76 -5.43 -2.59 7.04
C MET A 76 -5.40 -2.79 8.56
N LEU A 77 -5.42 -1.73 9.37
CA LEU A 77 -5.43 -1.80 10.84
C LEU A 77 -6.82 -1.70 11.44
N SER A 78 -7.74 -1.00 10.77
CA SER A 78 -9.07 -0.72 11.30
C SER A 78 -10.20 -1.43 10.57
N GLY A 79 -9.90 -2.11 9.47
CA GLY A 79 -10.88 -2.92 8.74
C GLY A 79 -11.39 -4.11 9.56
N GLU A 80 -12.47 -4.72 9.08
CA GLU A 80 -13.11 -5.91 9.69
C GLU A 80 -12.14 -7.08 9.91
N LYS A 81 -11.08 -7.16 9.10
CA LYS A 81 -9.98 -8.13 9.21
C LYS A 81 -8.66 -7.41 9.46
N ALA A 82 -8.61 -6.68 10.57
CA ALA A 82 -7.43 -5.94 11.00
C ALA A 82 -6.18 -6.85 11.04
N LEU A 83 -5.09 -6.41 10.40
CA LEU A 83 -3.82 -7.13 10.46
C LEU A 83 -3.05 -6.76 11.72
N PRO A 84 -2.35 -7.75 12.32
CA PRO A 84 -1.32 -7.49 13.31
C PRO A 84 -0.30 -6.46 12.79
N LEU A 85 0.07 -5.52 13.67
CA LEU A 85 0.89 -4.35 13.32
C LEU A 85 2.29 -4.73 12.80
N ASN A 86 2.86 -5.83 13.29
CA ASN A 86 4.11 -6.40 12.79
C ASN A 86 3.99 -6.85 11.32
N ILE A 87 2.89 -7.50 10.94
CA ILE A 87 2.65 -7.94 9.56
C ILE A 87 2.48 -6.73 8.65
N LEU A 88 1.71 -5.71 9.07
CA LEU A 88 1.55 -4.50 8.27
C LEU A 88 2.89 -3.76 8.08
N ARG A 89 3.72 -3.68 9.12
CA ARG A 89 5.05 -3.07 9.03
C ARG A 89 5.89 -3.74 7.94
N ASP A 90 5.87 -5.07 7.89
CA ASP A 90 6.60 -5.86 6.91
C ASP A 90 6.03 -5.65 5.49
N LEU A 91 4.70 -5.61 5.35
CA LEU A 91 4.04 -5.27 4.07
C LEU A 91 4.44 -3.87 3.56
N MET A 92 4.47 -2.88 4.44
CA MET A 92 4.80 -1.50 4.08
C MET A 92 6.31 -1.25 3.94
N GLY A 93 7.16 -2.10 4.50
CA GLY A 93 8.61 -1.97 4.39
C GLY A 93 9.17 -0.85 5.23
N HIS A 94 8.60 -0.64 6.41
CA HIS A 94 9.21 0.27 7.38
C HIS A 94 10.32 -0.49 8.11
N SER A 95 11.57 -0.16 7.79
CA SER A 95 12.74 -0.59 8.57
C SER A 95 12.85 0.15 9.91
N ASP A 96 12.07 1.22 10.11
CA ASP A 96 12.12 2.11 11.26
C ASP A 96 10.85 1.95 12.13
N SER A 97 11.06 1.64 13.41
CA SER A 97 10.03 1.46 14.45
C SER A 97 9.17 2.70 14.67
N LYS A 98 9.65 3.89 14.32
CA LYS A 98 8.97 5.18 14.53
C LYS A 98 7.66 5.36 13.75
N ILE A 99 7.51 4.67 12.61
CA ILE A 99 6.25 4.72 11.82
C ILE A 99 5.17 3.84 12.45
N THR A 100 5.56 2.83 13.22
CA THR A 100 4.67 1.88 13.90
C THR A 100 3.88 2.58 15.01
N GLU A 101 4.49 3.54 15.72
CA GLU A 101 3.82 4.36 16.74
C GLU A 101 2.72 5.26 16.16
N ILE A 102 2.94 5.89 15.00
CA ILE A 102 1.93 6.75 14.36
C ILE A 102 0.65 5.96 14.04
N TYR A 103 0.82 4.72 13.59
CA TYR A 103 -0.30 3.81 13.31
C TYR A 103 -0.97 3.32 14.60
N ALA A 104 -0.20 3.02 15.65
CA ALA A 104 -0.74 2.66 16.97
C ALA A 104 -1.56 3.81 17.60
N SER A 105 -1.13 5.06 17.44
CA SER A 105 -1.88 6.24 17.90
C SER A 105 -3.19 6.44 17.12
N ALA A 106 -3.18 6.20 15.80
CA ALA A 106 -4.40 6.27 14.98
C ALA A 106 -5.43 5.19 15.36
N ILE A 107 -4.95 4.00 15.74
CA ILE A 107 -5.79 2.95 16.32
C ILE A 107 -6.37 3.37 17.67
N GLY A 108 -5.73 4.24 18.45
CA GLY A 108 -6.17 4.60 19.81
C GLY A 108 -7.59 5.16 19.90
N GLU A 109 -8.00 6.00 18.95
CA GLU A 109 -9.37 6.54 18.89
C GLU A 109 -10.40 5.47 18.49
N GLU A 110 -10.06 4.58 17.54
CA GLU A 110 -10.93 3.47 17.13
C GLU A 110 -10.98 2.32 18.17
N LYS A 111 -9.87 2.04 18.86
CA LYS A 111 -9.78 1.07 19.95
C LYS A 111 -10.63 1.47 21.13
N ARG A 112 -10.76 2.76 21.45
CA ARG A 112 -11.69 3.21 22.49
C ARG A 112 -13.12 2.79 22.15
N ASN A 113 -13.55 2.98 20.91
CA ASN A 113 -14.88 2.56 20.47
C ASN A 113 -15.04 1.04 20.42
N LEU A 114 -14.01 0.29 20.01
CA LEU A 114 -14.00 -1.19 20.02
C LEU A 114 -13.98 -1.79 21.43
N ALA A 115 -13.18 -1.23 22.34
CA ALA A 115 -13.09 -1.67 23.73
C ALA A 115 -14.36 -1.36 24.51
N LEU A 116 -14.99 -0.20 24.27
CA LEU A 116 -16.30 0.13 24.86
C LEU A 116 -17.40 -0.83 24.38
N LYS A 117 -17.37 -1.28 23.12
CA LYS A 117 -18.30 -2.28 22.59
C LYS A 117 -18.04 -3.72 23.06
N ALA A 118 -16.82 -4.02 23.51
CA ALA A 118 -16.46 -5.34 24.04
C ALA A 118 -16.80 -5.50 25.54
N TRP A 119 -17.19 -4.41 26.20
CA TRP A 119 -17.59 -4.39 27.61
C TRP A 119 -19.11 -4.51 27.82
N GLU A 120 -19.90 -4.50 26.73
CA GLU A 120 -21.30 -4.94 26.69
C GLU A 120 -21.36 -6.46 26.39
#